data_AF-A0AAX4Y330-F1
#
_entry.id   AF-A0AAX4Y330-F1
#
_cell.length_a   1.000
_cell.length_b   1.000
_cell.length_c   1.000
_cell.angle_alpha   90.00
_cell.angle_beta   90.00
_cell.angle_gamma   90.00
#
_symmetry.space_group_name_H-M   'P 1'
#
loop_
_entity.id
_entity.type
_entity.pdbx_description
1 polymer ?
#
loop_
_entity_poly.entity_id
_entity_poly.type
_entity_poly.pdbx_seq_one_letter_code
_entity_poly.pdbx_strand_id
1 'polypeptide(L)'
;SEEATKDLDENGIVRVGARIQPGDILIGKITTKGESDPSPEEKLLRAIFGDKAGDVKDASLKASPSLKGVVIDPRLFSRVIKSRSSKLADKALLPK
;
A
#
# COMPACT_ATOMS: atom_id res chain seq x y z
N SER A 1 12.68 11.21 -6.86
CA SER A 1 11.76 10.34 -6.10
C SER A 1 11.10 11.05 -4.93
N GLU A 2 11.75 12.02 -4.26
CA GLU A 2 11.14 12.76 -3.14
C GLU A 2 9.90 13.59 -3.50
N GLU A 3 9.83 14.16 -4.71
CA GLU A 3 8.64 14.94 -5.11
C GLU A 3 7.39 14.08 -5.30
N ALA A 4 7.54 12.85 -5.79
CA ALA A 4 6.42 11.95 -6.08
C ALA A 4 5.77 11.34 -4.82
N THR A 5 6.48 11.33 -3.69
CA THR A 5 5.98 10.84 -2.40
C THR A 5 5.56 11.97 -1.46
N LYS A 6 5.78 13.23 -1.83
CA LYS A 6 5.57 14.39 -0.95
C LYS A 6 4.11 14.61 -0.57
N ASP A 7 3.19 14.21 -1.45
CA ASP A 7 1.75 14.36 -1.25
C ASP A 7 1.10 13.11 -0.62
N LEU A 8 1.88 12.07 -0.27
CA LEU A 8 1.39 10.89 0.43
C LEU A 8 1.31 11.15 1.95
N ASP A 9 0.27 10.64 2.57
CA ASP A 9 0.10 10.60 4.01
C ASP A 9 0.82 9.39 4.66
N GLU A 10 0.72 9.28 5.97
CA GLU A 10 1.33 8.20 6.76
C GLU A 10 0.79 6.79 6.40
N ASN A 11 -0.39 6.72 5.81
CA ASN A 11 -1.01 5.48 5.33
C ASN A 11 -0.63 5.18 3.87
N GLY A 12 0.18 6.02 3.23
CA GLY A 12 0.53 5.92 1.82
C GLY A 12 -0.63 6.32 0.90
N ILE A 13 -1.56 7.15 1.33
CA ILE A 13 -2.67 7.66 0.50
C ILE A 13 -2.39 9.13 0.16
N VAL A 14 -2.66 9.52 -1.09
CA VAL A 14 -2.50 10.91 -1.50
C VAL A 14 -3.46 11.86 -0.77
N ARG A 15 -2.97 13.00 -0.31
CA ARG A 15 -3.78 14.01 0.39
C ARG A 15 -4.82 14.67 -0.52
N VAL A 16 -5.94 15.07 0.07
CA VAL A 16 -6.94 15.93 -0.60
C VAL A 16 -6.32 17.28 -0.96
N GLY A 17 -6.61 17.78 -2.15
CA GLY A 17 -6.07 19.04 -2.67
C GLY A 17 -4.67 18.92 -3.29
N ALA A 18 -4.06 17.73 -3.31
CA ALA A 18 -2.81 17.51 -4.03
C ALA A 18 -3.00 17.68 -5.55
N ARG A 19 -2.03 18.34 -6.20
CA ARG A 19 -1.97 18.46 -7.66
C ARG A 19 -1.17 17.30 -8.22
N ILE A 20 -1.80 16.48 -9.04
CA ILE A 20 -1.21 15.26 -9.59
C ILE A 20 -0.68 15.51 -10.99
N GLN A 21 0.54 15.05 -11.21
CA GLN A 21 1.20 14.97 -12.51
C GLN A 21 1.44 13.51 -12.93
N PRO A 22 1.65 13.26 -14.23
CA PRO A 22 2.09 11.98 -14.75
C PRO A 22 3.31 11.44 -13.99
N GLY A 23 3.18 10.24 -13.41
CA GLY A 23 4.27 9.60 -12.66
C GLY A 23 4.21 9.77 -11.14
N ASP A 24 3.33 10.62 -10.61
CA ASP A 24 3.12 10.76 -9.17
C ASP A 24 2.51 9.51 -8.55
N ILE A 25 2.79 9.26 -7.27
CA ILE A 25 2.25 8.11 -6.54
C ILE A 25 0.92 8.52 -5.90
N LEU A 26 -0.15 7.82 -6.27
CA LEU A 26 -1.50 8.02 -5.73
C LEU A 26 -1.73 7.17 -4.48
N ILE A 27 -1.24 5.93 -4.50
CA ILE A 27 -1.36 4.98 -3.39
C ILE A 27 -0.04 4.23 -3.25
N GLY A 28 0.66 4.47 -2.15
CA GLY A 28 1.82 3.69 -1.71
C GLY A 28 1.38 2.31 -1.26
N LYS A 29 1.70 1.28 -2.04
CA LYS A 29 1.39 -0.11 -1.71
C LYS A 29 2.65 -0.94 -1.77
N ILE A 30 3.04 -1.50 -0.64
CA ILE A 30 4.12 -2.48 -0.55
C ILE A 30 3.53 -3.88 -0.52
N THR A 31 4.10 -4.77 -1.33
CA THR A 31 3.76 -6.20 -1.30
C THR A 31 4.99 -6.96 -0.88
N THR A 32 4.88 -7.80 0.15
CA THR A 32 5.96 -8.71 0.52
C THR A 32 6.22 -9.66 -0.64
N LYS A 33 7.46 -9.74 -1.11
CA LYS A 33 7.89 -10.84 -1.98
C LYS A 33 7.75 -12.12 -1.14
N GLY A 34 7.11 -13.15 -1.70
CA GLY A 34 7.10 -14.47 -1.06
C GLY A 34 8.51 -15.04 -0.96
N GLU A 35 8.68 -16.10 -0.17
CA GLU A 35 9.94 -16.86 0.05
C GLU A 35 10.58 -17.31 -1.27
N SER A 36 11.26 -16.38 -1.94
CA SER A 36 11.91 -16.59 -3.21
C SER A 36 13.40 -16.67 -2.94
N ASP A 37 14.09 -17.64 -3.51
CA ASP A 37 15.55 -17.74 -3.41
C ASP A 37 16.18 -16.39 -3.79
N PRO A 38 16.84 -15.70 -2.84
CA PRO A 38 17.37 -14.38 -3.11
C PRO A 38 18.48 -14.47 -4.14
N SER A 39 18.45 -13.56 -5.11
CA SER A 39 19.50 -13.43 -6.11
C SER A 39 20.86 -13.17 -5.43
N PRO A 40 22.00 -13.47 -6.09
CA PRO A 40 23.33 -13.19 -5.53
C PRO A 40 23.51 -11.73 -5.07
N GLU A 41 22.87 -10.80 -5.77
CA GLU A 41 22.86 -9.36 -5.47
C GLU A 41 22.09 -9.05 -4.17
N GLU A 42 20.92 -9.66 -3.98
CA GLU A 42 20.10 -9.54 -2.76
C GLU A 42 20.78 -10.21 -1.55
N LYS A 43 21.49 -11.32 -1.75
CA LYS A 43 22.32 -11.93 -0.69
C LYS A 43 23.45 -11.01 -0.24
N LEU A 44 24.08 -10.30 -1.17
CA LEU A 44 25.13 -9.33 -0.86
C LEU A 44 24.55 -8.15 -0.06
N LEU A 45 23.40 -7.61 -0.51
CA LEU A 45 22.70 -6.53 0.19
C LEU A 45 22.24 -6.97 1.60
N ARG A 46 21.74 -8.20 1.76
CA ARG A 46 21.37 -8.77 3.06
C ARG A 46 22.58 -8.96 3.98
N ALA A 47 23.76 -9.29 3.44
CA ALA A 47 24.99 -9.38 4.22
C ALA A 47 25.48 -8.01 4.72
N ILE A 48 25.25 -6.94 3.94
CA ILE A 48 25.69 -5.58 4.26
C ILE A 48 24.66 -4.84 5.14
N PHE A 49 23.36 -5.01 4.89
CA PHE A 49 22.26 -4.27 5.53
C PHE A 49 21.40 -5.13 6.49
N GLY A 50 21.68 -6.43 6.61
CA GLY A 50 20.97 -7.37 7.50
C GLY A 50 19.57 -7.77 6.99
N ASP A 51 18.84 -8.53 7.81
CA ASP A 51 17.48 -9.04 7.50
C ASP A 51 16.40 -7.95 7.31
N LYS A 52 16.72 -6.67 7.49
CA LYS A 52 15.79 -5.54 7.28
C LYS A 52 15.69 -5.10 5.81
N ALA A 53 16.50 -5.64 4.91
CA ALA A 53 16.86 -4.92 3.69
C ALA A 53 16.01 -5.16 2.42
N GLY A 54 15.16 -6.17 2.29
CA GLY A 54 14.77 -6.50 0.90
C GLY A 54 13.58 -7.40 0.60
N ASP A 55 12.65 -7.65 1.52
CA ASP A 55 11.50 -8.51 1.21
C ASP A 55 10.24 -7.77 0.75
N VAL A 56 10.31 -6.45 0.51
CA VAL A 56 9.15 -5.68 0.04
C VAL A 56 9.35 -5.17 -1.38
N LYS A 57 8.35 -5.40 -2.23
CA LYS A 57 8.27 -4.86 -3.58
C LYS A 57 7.28 -3.70 -3.59
N ASP A 58 7.66 -2.60 -4.23
CA ASP A 58 6.74 -1.52 -4.56
C ASP A 58 5.71 -2.03 -5.58
N ALA A 59 4.45 -2.00 -5.19
CA ALA A 59 3.26 -2.28 -6.00
C ALA A 59 2.31 -1.07 -5.97
N SER A 60 2.88 0.12 -5.83
CA SER A 60 2.17 1.38 -5.64
C SER A 60 1.38 1.76 -6.89
N LEU A 61 0.22 2.38 -6.69
CA LEU A 61 -0.58 2.94 -7.79
C LEU A 61 0.00 4.30 -8.18
N LYS A 62 0.43 4.42 -9.43
CA LYS A 62 0.96 5.67 -10.00
C LYS A 62 -0.04 6.31 -10.95
N ALA A 63 0.02 7.64 -11.06
CA ALA A 63 -0.78 8.40 -12.00
C ALA A 63 -0.41 8.05 -13.44
N SER A 64 -1.42 7.69 -14.24
CA SER A 64 -1.23 7.40 -15.66
C SER A 64 -0.72 8.63 -16.43
N PRO A 65 -0.02 8.47 -17.56
CA PRO A 65 0.59 9.58 -18.29
C PRO A 65 -0.37 10.70 -18.74
N SER A 66 -1.66 10.36 -18.85
CA SER A 66 -2.72 11.29 -19.26
C SER A 66 -3.50 11.88 -18.08
N LEU A 67 -3.23 11.43 -16.86
CA LEU A 67 -3.97 11.85 -15.66
C LEU A 67 -3.31 13.09 -15.05
N LYS A 68 -4.05 14.20 -15.03
CA LYS A 68 -3.66 15.48 -14.44
C LYS A 68 -4.88 16.07 -13.74
N GLY A 69 -4.71 16.58 -12.53
CA GLY A 69 -5.82 17.16 -11.79
C GLY A 69 -5.53 17.36 -10.32
N VAL A 70 -6.59 17.66 -9.57
CA VAL A 70 -6.53 17.83 -8.11
C VAL A 70 -7.31 16.70 -7.45
N VAL A 71 -6.77 16.14 -6.37
CA VAL A 71 -7.46 15.13 -5.55
C VAL A 71 -8.61 15.78 -4.80
N ILE A 72 -9.83 15.28 -5.00
CA ILE A 72 -11.04 15.83 -4.36
C ILE A 72 -11.39 15.06 -3.09
N ASP A 73 -11.41 13.72 -3.14
CA ASP A 73 -11.85 12.87 -2.02
C ASP A 73 -11.31 11.43 -2.17
N PRO A 74 -10.56 10.89 -1.20
CA PRO A 74 -10.19 9.48 -1.15
C PRO A 74 -11.29 8.65 -0.48
N ARG A 75 -11.67 7.52 -1.10
CA ARG A 75 -12.60 6.56 -0.51
C ARG A 75 -11.89 5.26 -0.19
N LEU A 76 -11.83 4.91 1.09
CA LEU A 76 -11.21 3.67 1.57
C LEU A 76 -12.29 2.58 1.73
N PHE A 77 -12.08 1.45 1.06
CA PHE A 77 -12.90 0.26 1.21
C PHE A 77 -12.06 -0.86 1.79
N SER A 78 -12.49 -1.43 2.91
CA SER A 78 -11.89 -2.62 3.49
C SER A 78 -12.86 -3.79 3.36
N ARG A 79 -12.34 -4.94 2.92
CA ARG A 79 -13.13 -6.17 2.94
C ARG A 79 -13.22 -6.65 4.38
N VAL A 80 -14.44 -6.74 4.92
CA VAL A 80 -14.66 -7.28 6.26
C VAL A 80 -14.27 -8.77 6.25
N ILE A 81 -13.12 -9.09 6.82
CA ILE A 81 -12.73 -10.47 7.09
C ILE A 81 -13.51 -10.91 8.32
N LYS A 82 -14.73 -11.42 8.14
CA LYS A 82 -15.53 -11.97 9.24
C LYS A 82 -14.79 -13.20 9.80
N SER A 83 -14.04 -13.02 10.88
CA SER A 83 -13.49 -14.14 11.67
C SER A 83 -14.66 -14.99 12.19
N ARG A 84 -14.46 -16.30 12.40
CA ARG A 84 -15.50 -17.18 12.97
C ARG A 84 -16.11 -16.59 14.26
N SER A 85 -15.32 -15.86 15.05
CA SER A 85 -15.76 -15.16 16.26
C SER A 85 -16.79 -14.06 15.97
N SER A 86 -16.56 -13.22 14.96
CA SER A 86 -17.52 -12.16 14.56
C SER A 86 -18.84 -12.71 14.02
N LYS A 87 -18.83 -13.89 13.38
CA LYS A 87 -20.06 -14.58 12.94
C LYS A 87 -20.90 -15.14 14.10
N LEU A 88 -20.25 -15.55 15.19
CA LEU A 88 -20.93 -16.07 16.38
C LEU A 88 -21.60 -14.94 17.18
N ALA A 89 -20.95 -13.78 17.28
CA ALA A 89 -21.51 -12.60 17.94
C ALA A 89 -22.74 -12.04 17.22
N ASP A 90 -22.72 -12.00 15.89
CA ASP A 90 -23.83 -11.50 15.06
C ASP A 90 -25.10 -12.39 15.18
N LYS A 91 -24.91 -13.71 15.34
CA LYS A 91 -26.01 -14.67 15.50
C LYS A 91 -26.62 -14.65 16.91
N ALA A 92 -25.90 -14.17 17.93
CA ALA A 92 -26.38 -14.07 19.31
C ALA A 92 -27.24 -12.82 19.57
N LEU A 93 -27.22 -11.84 18.66
CA LEU A 93 -27.88 -10.53 18.83
C LEU A 93 -29.23 -10.39 18.09
N LEU A 94 -29.72 -11.43 17.41
CA LEU A 94 -31.04 -11.41 16.77
C LEU A 94 -32.10 -11.95 17.74
N PRO A 95 -33.03 -11.12 18.27
CA PRO A 95 -34.23 -11.63 18.92
C PRO A 95 -35.12 -12.33 17.88
N LYS A 96 -35.76 -13.42 18.31
CA LYS A 96 -36.70 -14.23 17.53
C LYS A 96 -37.93 -13.45 17.10
#